data_AF-A0AB33XJ28-F1
#
_entry.id   AF-A0AB33XJ28-F1
#
_cell.length_a   1.000
_cell.length_b   1.000
_cell.length_c   1.000
_cell.angle_alpha   90.00
_cell.angle_beta   90.00
_cell.angle_gamma   90.00
#
_symmetry.space_group_name_H-M   'P 1'
#
loop_
_entity.id
_entity.type
_entity.pdbx_description
1 polymer ?
#
loop_
_entity_poly.entity_id
_entity_poly.type
_entity_poly.pdbx_seq_one_letter_code
_entity_poly.pdbx_strand_id
1 'polypeptide(L)'
;MDIYALYITIGLFTGILSGIFGIGGGMIIVPIMLATGHSFEESIGISILQMALSSFVGSVLNFKKKSLDFSLGLLIGAGGLIGASFSGFILKIVSSKILMVIFALLVVYSMIQFVLKPKKKDLITDTKRYHLQGLKLFLIGALTGFFAITLGIGGGMLMVPLMHYFLGYDSKKCVALGLFFILFSSISGAFSLMYHHIINKEVLLAGAIVGLGSVMGVSIGIKWIMGLLNEKMHKILILGVYGLSLLIVLYKLFF
;
A
#
# COMPACT_ATOMS: atom_id res chain seq x y z
N MET A 1 3.61 15.95 23.26
CA MET A 1 3.44 14.51 23.02
C MET A 1 4.82 13.92 22.80
N ASP A 2 5.17 12.84 23.49
CA ASP A 2 6.40 12.11 23.19
C ASP A 2 6.37 11.62 21.73
N ILE A 3 7.52 11.66 21.06
CA ILE A 3 7.66 11.26 19.65
C ILE A 3 7.15 9.82 19.41
N TYR A 4 7.30 8.94 20.40
CA TYR A 4 6.78 7.58 20.35
C TYR A 4 5.26 7.50 20.42
N ALA A 5 4.62 8.34 21.26
CA ALA A 5 3.17 8.42 21.32
C ALA A 5 2.58 8.94 20.00
N LEU A 6 3.27 9.88 19.35
CA LEU A 6 2.93 10.33 18.00
C LEU A 6 3.02 9.18 16.99
N TYR A 7 4.11 8.41 16.97
CA TYR A 7 4.26 7.26 16.07
C TYR A 7 3.21 6.17 16.27
N ILE A 8 2.85 5.86 17.52
CA ILE A 8 1.76 4.91 17.82
C ILE A 8 0.43 5.43 17.28
N THR A 9 0.16 6.73 17.45
CA THR A 9 -1.09 7.36 16.98
C THR A 9 -1.16 7.36 15.45
N ILE A 10 -0.07 7.71 14.77
CA ILE A 10 0.05 7.62 13.31
C ILE A 10 -0.15 6.17 12.86
N GLY A 11 0.47 5.22 13.56
CA GLY A 11 0.32 3.79 13.30
C GLY A 11 -1.13 3.35 13.40
N LEU A 12 -1.82 3.68 14.49
CA LEU A 12 -3.22 3.34 14.70
C LEU A 12 -4.10 3.89 13.56
N PHE A 13 -3.94 5.17 13.22
CA PHE A 13 -4.71 5.83 12.17
C PHE A 13 -4.43 5.23 10.79
N THR A 14 -3.17 5.07 10.42
CA THR A 14 -2.77 4.51 9.12
C THR A 14 -3.13 3.03 9.02
N GLY A 15 -3.11 2.29 10.13
CA GLY A 15 -3.62 0.94 10.25
C GLY A 15 -5.12 0.84 9.97
N ILE A 16 -5.94 1.75 10.54
CA ILE A 16 -7.38 1.80 10.24
C ILE A 16 -7.61 1.97 8.74
N LEU A 17 -6.91 2.92 8.13
CA LEU A 17 -7.04 3.21 6.71
C LEU A 17 -6.52 2.05 5.84
N SER A 18 -5.43 1.40 6.26
CA SER A 18 -4.93 0.17 5.64
C SER A 18 -5.98 -0.94 5.68
N GLY A 19 -6.67 -1.12 6.80
CA GLY A 19 -7.74 -2.11 6.95
C GLY A 19 -9.00 -1.82 6.11
N ILE A 20 -9.32 -0.54 5.89
CA ILE A 20 -10.49 -0.12 5.09
C ILE A 20 -10.20 -0.19 3.59
N PHE A 21 -9.04 0.31 3.16
CA PHE A 21 -8.72 0.53 1.74
C PHE A 21 -7.75 -0.49 1.16
N GLY A 22 -7.08 -1.28 2.00
CA GLY A 22 -6.06 -2.24 1.55
C GLY A 22 -4.84 -1.58 0.91
N ILE A 23 -4.65 -0.28 1.11
CA ILE A 23 -3.54 0.50 0.53
C ILE A 23 -2.24 0.37 1.34
N GLY A 24 -2.26 -0.28 2.51
CA GLY A 24 -1.05 -0.46 3.32
C GLY A 24 -0.69 0.73 4.20
N GLY A 25 -1.41 1.84 4.16
CA GLY A 25 -1.12 3.03 4.99
C GLY A 25 0.06 3.88 4.49
N GLY A 26 0.89 3.35 3.60
CA GLY A 26 2.11 4.00 3.15
C GLY A 26 1.91 5.33 2.42
N MET A 27 0.80 5.46 1.69
CA MET A 27 0.39 6.72 1.08
C MET A 27 0.26 7.90 2.06
N ILE A 28 0.04 7.60 3.34
CA ILE A 28 -0.12 8.59 4.40
C ILE A 28 1.16 8.68 5.22
N ILE A 29 1.78 7.55 5.52
CA ILE A 29 3.01 7.52 6.31
C ILE A 29 4.12 8.27 5.58
N VAL A 30 4.30 8.07 4.28
CA VAL A 30 5.38 8.73 3.53
C VAL A 30 5.27 10.26 3.63
N PRO A 31 4.13 10.91 3.29
CA PRO A 31 4.00 12.35 3.47
C PRO A 31 4.08 12.80 4.94
N ILE A 32 3.48 12.07 5.88
CA ILE A 32 3.53 12.49 7.30
C ILE A 32 4.97 12.47 7.82
N MET A 33 5.73 11.41 7.55
CA MET A 33 7.13 11.30 7.98
C MET A 33 7.98 12.39 7.34
N LEU A 34 7.76 12.65 6.04
CA LEU A 34 8.39 13.74 5.31
C LEU A 34 8.08 15.12 5.92
N ALA A 35 6.84 15.34 6.35
CA ALA A 35 6.42 16.57 7.03
C ALA A 35 7.04 16.70 8.44
N THR A 36 7.29 15.59 9.12
CA THR A 36 7.99 15.58 10.43
C THR A 36 9.51 15.69 10.34
N GLY A 37 10.06 15.82 9.13
CA GLY A 37 11.48 16.12 8.90
C GLY A 37 12.35 14.94 8.46
N HIS A 38 11.78 13.73 8.29
CA HIS A 38 12.50 12.61 7.69
C HIS A 38 12.80 12.86 6.21
N SER A 39 13.88 12.27 5.69
CA SER A 39 14.10 12.21 4.25
C SER A 39 13.01 11.36 3.56
N PHE A 40 12.90 11.47 2.24
CA PHE A 40 11.90 10.72 1.49
C PHE A 40 12.17 9.20 1.57
N GLU A 41 13.45 8.83 1.53
CA GLU A 41 13.94 7.46 1.61
C GLU A 41 13.67 6.84 2.99
N GLU A 42 13.94 7.58 4.07
CA GLU A 42 13.61 7.15 5.44
C GLU A 42 12.09 6.99 5.61
N SER A 43 11.32 7.93 5.08
CA SER A 43 9.86 7.89 5.11
C SER A 43 9.29 6.64 4.41
N ILE A 44 9.88 6.25 3.27
CA ILE A 44 9.57 5.00 2.57
C ILE A 44 9.96 3.79 3.43
N GLY A 45 11.12 3.82 4.08
CA GLY A 45 11.57 2.75 4.99
C GLY A 45 10.61 2.53 6.16
N ILE A 46 10.20 3.60 6.86
CA ILE A 46 9.23 3.57 7.96
C ILE A 46 7.90 2.99 7.46
N SER A 47 7.44 3.45 6.30
CA SER A 47 6.21 2.99 5.65
C SER A 47 6.23 1.48 5.36
N ILE A 48 7.29 0.98 4.74
CA ILE A 48 7.41 -0.45 4.37
C ILE A 48 7.41 -1.35 5.61
N LEU A 49 8.11 -0.96 6.67
CA LEU A 49 8.15 -1.71 7.93
C LEU A 49 6.77 -1.76 8.61
N GLN A 50 6.08 -0.62 8.66
CA GLN A 50 4.71 -0.56 9.15
C GLN A 50 3.77 -1.42 8.29
N MET A 51 3.90 -1.32 6.97
CA MET A 51 3.12 -2.08 6.00
C MET A 51 3.27 -3.58 6.21
N ALA A 52 4.48 -4.08 6.47
CA ALA A 52 4.71 -5.50 6.73
C ALA A 52 3.92 -6.01 7.93
N LEU A 53 3.89 -5.27 9.04
CA LEU A 53 3.14 -5.69 10.24
C LEU A 53 1.63 -5.58 10.03
N SER A 54 1.17 -4.48 9.44
CA SER A 54 -0.26 -4.23 9.22
C SER A 54 -0.89 -5.19 8.21
N SER A 55 -0.15 -5.51 7.14
CA SER A 55 -0.61 -6.39 6.07
C SER A 55 -0.57 -7.85 6.48
N PHE A 56 0.35 -8.27 7.36
CA PHE A 56 0.31 -9.60 7.98
C PHE A 56 -1.00 -9.82 8.74
N VAL A 57 -1.32 -8.92 9.67
CA VAL A 57 -2.55 -9.00 10.47
C VAL A 57 -3.80 -8.90 9.59
N GLY A 58 -3.79 -7.95 8.65
CA GLY A 58 -4.89 -7.75 7.72
C GLY A 58 -5.15 -8.97 6.83
N SER A 59 -4.08 -9.60 6.34
CA SER A 59 -4.16 -10.83 5.55
C SER A 59 -4.75 -11.99 6.34
N VAL A 60 -4.29 -12.21 7.57
CA VAL A 60 -4.83 -13.24 8.46
C VAL A 60 -6.31 -13.02 8.74
N LEU A 61 -6.72 -11.77 9.00
CA LEU A 61 -8.13 -11.45 9.24
C LEU A 61 -9.00 -11.64 8.00
N ASN A 62 -8.53 -11.22 6.83
CA ASN A 62 -9.27 -11.39 5.57
C ASN A 62 -9.34 -12.85 5.12
N PHE A 63 -8.31 -13.64 5.40
CA PHE A 63 -8.32 -15.10 5.21
C PHE A 63 -9.37 -15.75 6.11
N LYS A 64 -9.39 -15.42 7.41
CA LYS A 64 -10.41 -15.92 8.36
C LYS A 64 -11.83 -15.52 7.97
N LYS A 65 -12.02 -14.33 7.38
CA LYS A 65 -13.30 -13.85 6.85
C LYS A 65 -13.67 -14.40 5.46
N LYS A 66 -12.87 -15.31 4.89
CA LYS A 66 -13.05 -15.86 3.52
C LYS A 66 -13.14 -14.78 2.42
N SER A 67 -12.56 -13.61 2.69
CA SER A 67 -12.53 -12.47 1.76
C SER A 67 -11.29 -12.51 0.87
N LEU A 68 -10.25 -13.24 1.29
CA LEU A 68 -9.03 -13.46 0.53
C LEU A 68 -9.12 -14.74 -0.31
N ASP A 69 -8.96 -14.60 -1.62
CA ASP A 69 -8.66 -15.73 -2.50
C ASP A 69 -7.16 -16.01 -2.43
N PHE A 70 -6.79 -17.13 -1.80
CA PHE A 70 -5.39 -17.45 -1.51
C PHE A 70 -4.58 -17.75 -2.77
N SER A 71 -5.18 -18.42 -3.76
CA SER A 71 -4.49 -18.78 -5.00
C SER A 71 -4.13 -17.54 -5.81
N LEU A 72 -5.08 -16.61 -5.95
CA LEU A 72 -4.83 -15.33 -6.62
C LEU A 72 -3.87 -14.45 -5.83
N GLY A 73 -4.05 -14.42 -4.50
CA GLY A 73 -3.16 -13.71 -3.59
C GLY A 73 -1.71 -14.17 -3.74
N LEU A 74 -1.47 -15.47 -3.84
CA LEU A 74 -0.11 -16.04 -3.92
C LEU A 74 0.57 -15.68 -5.25
N LEU A 75 -0.17 -15.69 -6.36
CA LEU A 75 0.37 -15.28 -7.66
C LEU A 75 0.75 -13.80 -7.69
N ILE A 76 -0.15 -12.93 -7.23
CA ILE A 76 0.09 -11.47 -7.19
C ILE A 76 1.18 -11.15 -6.16
N GLY A 77 1.16 -11.81 -5.01
CA GLY A 77 2.15 -11.66 -3.94
C GLY A 77 3.54 -12.12 -4.36
N ALA A 78 3.67 -13.24 -5.08
CA ALA A 78 4.94 -13.70 -5.64
C ALA A 78 5.52 -12.72 -6.66
N GLY A 79 4.65 -12.17 -7.53
CA GLY A 79 5.04 -11.08 -8.42
C GLY A 79 5.54 -9.88 -7.62
N GLY A 80 4.75 -9.43 -6.64
CA GLY A 80 5.07 -8.31 -5.75
C GLY A 80 6.39 -8.46 -5.02
N LEU A 81 6.68 -9.67 -4.53
CA LEU A 81 7.94 -10.02 -3.89
C LEU A 81 9.12 -9.75 -4.84
N ILE A 82 9.04 -10.26 -6.07
CA ILE A 82 10.12 -10.11 -7.07
C ILE A 82 10.26 -8.65 -7.53
N GLY A 83 9.15 -7.97 -7.79
CA GLY A 83 9.17 -6.56 -8.18
C GLY A 83 9.77 -5.64 -7.12
N ALA A 84 9.45 -5.91 -5.85
CA ALA A 84 9.91 -5.11 -4.72
C ALA A 84 11.40 -5.31 -4.40
N SER A 85 12.02 -6.42 -4.82
CA SER A 85 13.43 -6.74 -4.53
C SER A 85 14.41 -5.66 -5.03
N PHE A 86 14.03 -4.91 -6.07
CA PHE A 86 14.87 -3.88 -6.68
C PHE A 86 14.69 -2.49 -6.07
N SER A 87 13.74 -2.31 -5.14
CA SER A 87 13.39 -0.99 -4.60
C SER A 87 14.58 -0.27 -3.95
N GLY A 88 15.36 -0.93 -3.09
CA GLY A 88 16.50 -0.32 -2.42
C GLY A 88 17.58 0.18 -3.38
N PHE A 89 17.82 -0.54 -4.48
CA PHE A 89 18.74 -0.10 -5.54
C PHE A 89 18.24 1.19 -6.20
N ILE A 90 16.95 1.24 -6.55
CA ILE A 90 16.33 2.42 -7.17
C ILE A 90 16.37 3.63 -6.23
N LEU A 91 16.02 3.46 -4.95
CA LEU A 91 16.08 4.54 -3.96
C LEU A 91 17.50 5.12 -3.80
N LYS A 92 18.54 4.31 -4.00
CA LYS A 92 19.92 4.77 -3.88
C LYS A 92 20.39 5.59 -5.09
N ILE A 93 19.91 5.27 -6.29
CA ILE A 93 20.39 5.91 -7.54
C ILE A 93 19.50 7.06 -8.02
N VAL A 94 18.21 7.06 -7.65
CA VAL A 94 17.25 8.08 -8.07
C VAL A 94 17.13 9.14 -6.98
N SER A 95 17.27 10.42 -7.35
CA SER A 95 17.13 11.51 -6.39
C SER A 95 15.73 11.55 -5.76
N SER A 96 15.67 11.97 -4.49
CA SER A 96 14.42 12.12 -3.72
C SER A 96 13.40 12.99 -4.43
N LYS A 97 13.84 14.05 -5.13
CA LYS A 97 12.97 14.93 -5.93
C LYS A 97 12.25 14.17 -7.03
N ILE A 98 12.97 13.34 -7.79
CA ILE A 98 12.37 12.53 -8.86
C ILE A 98 11.39 11.52 -8.27
N LEU A 99 11.75 10.85 -7.16
CA LEU A 99 10.86 9.91 -6.48
C LEU A 99 9.57 10.60 -5.99
N MET A 100 9.68 11.82 -5.43
CA MET A 100 8.52 12.63 -5.02
C MET A 100 7.64 13.04 -6.20
N VAL A 101 8.22 13.41 -7.35
CA VAL A 101 7.45 13.68 -8.59
C VAL A 101 6.70 12.42 -9.03
N ILE A 102 7.38 11.27 -9.09
CA ILE A 102 6.74 10.01 -9.49
C ILE A 102 5.62 9.63 -8.51
N PHE A 103 5.85 9.78 -7.20
CA PHE A 103 4.83 9.60 -6.17
C PHE A 103 3.61 10.48 -6.43
N ALA A 104 3.81 11.78 -6.63
CA ALA A 104 2.73 12.75 -6.88
C ALA A 104 1.95 12.42 -8.17
N LEU A 105 2.65 12.04 -9.24
CA LEU A 105 2.02 11.62 -10.49
C LEU A 105 1.17 10.36 -10.31
N LEU A 106 1.65 9.37 -9.54
CA LEU A 106 0.85 8.19 -9.23
C LEU A 106 -0.37 8.53 -8.37
N VAL A 107 -0.24 9.44 -7.40
CA VAL A 107 -1.39 9.94 -6.61
C VAL A 107 -2.46 10.54 -7.51
N VAL A 108 -2.07 11.43 -8.42
CA VAL A 108 -2.98 12.04 -9.38
C VAL A 108 -3.62 10.98 -10.29
N TYR A 109 -2.82 10.05 -10.80
CA TYR A 109 -3.33 8.95 -11.63
C TYR A 109 -4.38 8.11 -10.88
N SER A 110 -4.10 7.69 -9.64
CA SER A 110 -5.05 6.91 -8.84
C SER A 110 -6.30 7.72 -8.46
N MET A 111 -6.17 9.03 -8.19
CA MET A 111 -7.34 9.91 -8.01
C MET A 111 -8.23 9.92 -9.24
N ILE A 112 -7.64 10.13 -10.42
CA ILE A 112 -8.37 10.15 -11.70
C ILE A 112 -9.07 8.81 -11.91
N GLN A 113 -8.36 7.70 -11.74
CA GLN A 113 -8.94 6.37 -11.96
C GLN A 113 -10.06 6.03 -10.99
N PHE A 114 -9.98 6.51 -9.74
CA PHE A 114 -11.05 6.31 -8.75
C PHE A 114 -12.27 7.21 -9.02
N VAL A 115 -12.05 8.39 -9.61
CA VAL A 115 -13.12 9.30 -10.03
C VAL A 115 -13.82 8.77 -11.28
N LEU A 116 -13.03 8.46 -12.31
CA LEU A 116 -13.45 7.90 -13.59
C LEU A 116 -13.78 6.42 -13.42
N LYS A 117 -15.00 6.11 -12.94
CA LYS A 117 -15.50 4.73 -12.84
C LYS A 117 -15.25 4.01 -14.16
N PRO A 118 -14.29 3.08 -14.25
CA PRO A 118 -14.09 2.36 -15.50
C PRO A 118 -15.36 1.55 -15.78
N LYS A 119 -15.82 1.54 -17.04
CA LYS A 119 -16.98 0.72 -17.42
C LYS A 119 -16.71 -0.73 -17.01
N LYS A 120 -17.63 -1.28 -16.21
CA LYS A 120 -17.63 -2.68 -15.79
C LYS A 120 -17.50 -3.55 -17.04
N LYS A 121 -16.35 -4.21 -17.21
CA LYS A 121 -16.25 -5.29 -18.19
C LYS A 121 -16.98 -6.47 -17.56
N ASP A 122 -18.00 -6.99 -18.24
CA ASP A 122 -18.79 -8.10 -17.70
C ASP A 122 -17.88 -9.23 -17.25
N LEU A 123 -18.23 -9.82 -16.10
CA LEU A 123 -17.53 -10.94 -15.48
C LEU A 123 -17.32 -12.01 -16.55
N ILE A 124 -16.06 -12.25 -16.94
CA ILE A 124 -15.73 -13.38 -17.82
C ILE A 124 -15.71 -14.62 -16.93
N THR A 125 -16.86 -15.28 -16.83
CA THR A 125 -17.14 -16.51 -16.10
C THR A 125 -16.56 -17.75 -16.79
N ASP A 126 -15.33 -17.69 -17.32
CA ASP A 126 -14.74 -18.81 -18.04
C ASP A 126 -13.54 -19.39 -17.31
N THR A 127 -13.79 -20.52 -16.64
CA THR A 127 -12.87 -21.30 -15.81
C THR A 127 -11.70 -21.89 -16.60
N LYS A 128 -11.69 -21.81 -17.93
CA LYS A 128 -10.65 -22.43 -18.79
C LYS A 128 -9.35 -21.61 -18.95
N ARG A 129 -9.22 -20.41 -18.37
CA ARG A 129 -8.07 -19.50 -18.61
C ARG A 129 -7.09 -19.31 -17.44
N TYR A 130 -7.10 -20.18 -16.44
CA TYR A 130 -6.29 -20.07 -15.21
C TYR A 130 -4.78 -19.88 -15.44
N HIS A 131 -4.14 -20.59 -16.38
CA HIS A 131 -2.68 -20.46 -16.61
C HIS A 131 -2.27 -19.16 -17.31
N LEU A 132 -3.01 -18.72 -18.34
CA LEU A 132 -2.75 -17.44 -19.03
C LEU A 132 -3.08 -16.23 -18.14
N GLN A 133 -3.91 -16.42 -17.12
CA GLN A 133 -4.21 -15.43 -16.07
C GLN A 133 -3.14 -15.42 -14.98
N GLY A 134 -2.55 -16.56 -14.63
CA GLY A 134 -1.51 -16.64 -13.59
C GLY A 134 -0.29 -15.78 -13.91
N LEU A 135 0.23 -15.86 -15.14
CA LEU A 135 1.35 -15.01 -15.57
C LEU A 135 0.97 -13.51 -15.57
N LYS A 136 -0.24 -13.16 -16.01
CA LYS A 136 -0.70 -11.76 -15.99
C LYS A 136 -0.80 -11.21 -14.58
N LEU A 137 -1.34 -11.99 -13.64
CA LEU A 137 -1.43 -11.62 -12.23
C LEU A 137 -0.04 -11.47 -11.59
N PHE A 138 0.88 -12.37 -11.93
CA PHE A 138 2.26 -12.27 -11.51
C PHE A 138 2.94 -11.01 -12.05
N LEU A 139 2.79 -10.70 -13.35
CA LEU A 139 3.38 -9.50 -13.96
C LEU A 139 2.78 -8.20 -13.40
N ILE A 140 1.47 -8.17 -13.19
CA ILE A 140 0.79 -7.06 -12.51
C ILE A 140 1.34 -6.89 -11.08
N GLY A 141 1.49 -8.01 -10.36
CA GLY A 141 2.13 -8.05 -9.05
C GLY A 141 3.54 -7.49 -9.09
N ALA A 142 4.39 -7.94 -10.02
CA ALA A 142 5.76 -7.49 -10.13
C ALA A 142 5.88 -6.00 -10.46
N LEU A 143 5.13 -5.52 -11.47
CA LEU A 143 5.11 -4.11 -11.82
C LEU A 143 4.62 -3.25 -10.64
N THR A 144 3.54 -3.68 -9.99
CA THR A 144 3.00 -2.95 -8.84
C THR A 144 3.96 -3.01 -7.65
N GLY A 145 4.63 -4.13 -7.41
CA GLY A 145 5.59 -4.30 -6.32
C GLY A 145 6.78 -3.37 -6.49
N PHE A 146 7.28 -3.28 -7.72
CA PHE A 146 8.34 -2.35 -8.08
C PHE A 146 7.96 -0.91 -7.73
N PHE A 147 6.85 -0.38 -8.25
CA PHE A 147 6.47 1.02 -8.01
C PHE A 147 5.96 1.27 -6.58
N ALA A 148 5.10 0.40 -6.05
CA ALA A 148 4.46 0.62 -4.76
C ALA A 148 5.44 0.62 -3.60
N ILE A 149 6.47 -0.24 -3.65
CA ILE A 149 7.50 -0.30 -2.61
C ILE A 149 8.56 0.78 -2.82
N THR A 150 9.00 1.02 -4.06
CA THR A 150 9.96 2.11 -4.36
C THR A 150 9.43 3.48 -3.91
N LEU A 151 8.11 3.67 -3.88
CA LEU A 151 7.51 4.95 -3.49
C LEU A 151 6.84 4.89 -2.11
N GLY A 152 6.87 3.72 -1.45
CA GLY A 152 6.26 3.52 -0.14
C GLY A 152 4.75 3.77 -0.07
N ILE A 153 4.02 3.70 -1.18
CA ILE A 153 2.57 4.05 -1.27
C ILE A 153 1.67 2.86 -0.92
N GLY A 154 2.23 1.65 -0.96
CA GLY A 154 1.54 0.39 -0.77
C GLY A 154 0.66 -0.04 -1.94
N GLY A 155 0.54 -1.36 -2.08
CA GLY A 155 0.01 -2.02 -3.26
C GLY A 155 -1.41 -1.66 -3.63
N GLY A 156 -2.29 -1.47 -2.65
CA GLY A 156 -3.72 -1.26 -2.91
C GLY A 156 -4.03 -0.05 -3.78
N MET A 157 -3.17 0.98 -3.79
CA MET A 157 -3.38 2.17 -4.59
C MET A 157 -3.29 1.92 -6.10
N LEU A 158 -2.41 1.01 -6.53
CA LEU A 158 -2.31 0.55 -7.91
C LEU A 158 -3.15 -0.70 -8.13
N MET A 159 -3.22 -1.57 -7.12
CA MET A 159 -3.83 -2.88 -7.24
C MET A 159 -5.36 -2.84 -7.23
N VAL A 160 -6.00 -1.98 -6.42
CA VAL A 160 -7.46 -1.77 -6.47
C VAL A 160 -7.91 -1.35 -7.87
N PRO A 161 -7.32 -0.32 -8.49
CA PRO A 161 -7.69 0.05 -9.85
C PRO A 161 -7.38 -1.02 -10.89
N LEU A 162 -6.21 -1.67 -10.81
CA LEU A 162 -5.83 -2.72 -11.75
C LEU A 162 -6.78 -3.92 -11.65
N MET A 163 -7.12 -4.37 -10.44
CA MET A 163 -8.03 -5.50 -10.25
C MET A 163 -9.48 -5.15 -10.61
N HIS A 164 -9.93 -3.94 -10.29
CA HIS A 164 -11.26 -3.50 -10.69
C HIS A 164 -11.38 -3.41 -12.22
N TYR A 165 -10.38 -2.83 -12.89
CA TYR A 165 -10.37 -2.68 -14.34
C TYR A 165 -10.18 -4.00 -15.10
N PHE A 166 -9.23 -4.83 -14.67
CA PHE A 166 -8.86 -6.06 -15.39
C PHE A 166 -9.69 -7.29 -15.00
N LEU A 167 -10.20 -7.35 -13.76
CA LEU A 167 -10.85 -8.55 -13.21
C LEU A 167 -12.31 -8.32 -12.76
N GLY A 168 -12.77 -7.06 -12.70
CA GLY A 168 -14.14 -6.75 -12.29
C GLY A 168 -14.46 -7.11 -10.84
N TYR A 169 -13.44 -7.20 -9.98
CA TYR A 169 -13.61 -7.58 -8.58
C TYR A 169 -14.26 -6.46 -7.75
N ASP A 170 -15.06 -6.90 -6.78
CA ASP A 170 -15.66 -6.04 -5.76
C ASP A 170 -14.56 -5.41 -4.89
N SER A 171 -14.75 -4.14 -4.52
CA SER A 171 -13.88 -3.36 -3.64
C SER A 171 -13.41 -4.17 -2.43
N LYS A 172 -14.30 -4.97 -1.81
CA LYS A 172 -13.94 -5.78 -0.63
C LYS A 172 -12.90 -6.87 -0.93
N LYS A 173 -13.01 -7.53 -2.10
CA LYS A 173 -12.03 -8.55 -2.53
C LYS A 173 -10.69 -7.90 -2.91
N CYS A 174 -10.73 -6.73 -3.55
CA CYS A 174 -9.53 -5.97 -3.89
C CYS A 174 -8.75 -5.54 -2.64
N VAL A 175 -9.43 -5.13 -1.57
CA VAL A 175 -8.82 -4.78 -0.28
C VAL A 175 -8.08 -5.98 0.34
N ALA A 176 -8.72 -7.16 0.36
CA ALA A 176 -8.12 -8.38 0.89
C ALA A 176 -6.88 -8.81 0.10
N LEU A 177 -6.96 -8.81 -1.24
CA LEU A 177 -5.85 -9.15 -2.13
C LEU A 177 -4.72 -8.11 -2.05
N GLY A 178 -5.06 -6.83 -1.88
CA GLY A 178 -4.09 -5.74 -1.69
C GLY A 178 -3.25 -5.92 -0.44
N LEU A 179 -3.87 -6.22 0.71
CA LEU A 179 -3.13 -6.50 1.95
C LEU A 179 -2.26 -7.74 1.80
N PHE A 180 -2.75 -8.80 1.17
CA PHE A 180 -1.93 -10.00 0.96
C PHE A 180 -0.74 -9.75 0.03
N PHE A 181 -0.94 -9.00 -1.05
CA PHE A 181 0.14 -8.54 -1.92
C PHE A 181 1.17 -7.67 -1.17
N ILE A 182 0.68 -6.75 -0.32
CA ILE A 182 1.55 -5.87 0.46
C ILE A 182 2.44 -6.69 1.38
N LEU A 183 1.92 -7.74 2.03
CA LEU A 183 2.71 -8.59 2.92
C LEU A 183 4.00 -9.08 2.26
N PHE A 184 3.90 -9.67 1.07
CA PHE A 184 5.08 -10.21 0.37
C PHE A 184 5.98 -9.11 -0.19
N SER A 185 5.39 -8.09 -0.81
CA SER A 185 6.16 -6.99 -1.41
C SER A 185 6.87 -6.14 -0.34
N SER A 186 6.27 -5.90 0.82
CA SER A 186 6.91 -5.14 1.91
C SER A 186 8.00 -5.91 2.61
N ILE A 187 7.87 -7.24 2.75
CA ILE A 187 8.96 -8.07 3.30
C ILE A 187 10.17 -7.99 2.36
N SER A 188 9.97 -8.22 1.07
CA SER A 188 11.04 -8.10 0.06
C SER A 188 11.65 -6.70 0.00
N GLY A 189 10.80 -5.67 0.01
CA GLY A 189 11.21 -4.27 0.07
C GLY A 189 12.03 -3.94 1.29
N ALA A 190 11.63 -4.39 2.48
CA ALA A 190 12.37 -4.17 3.72
C ALA A 190 13.77 -4.78 3.63
N PHE A 191 13.88 -6.03 3.14
CA PHE A 191 15.19 -6.65 2.90
C PHE A 191 16.04 -5.86 1.90
N SER A 192 15.45 -5.42 0.79
CA SER A 192 16.14 -4.59 -0.21
C SER A 192 16.67 -3.28 0.39
N LEU A 193 15.83 -2.55 1.12
CA LEU A 193 16.22 -1.28 1.76
C LEU A 193 17.24 -1.47 2.89
N MET A 194 17.15 -2.56 3.66
CA MET A 194 18.15 -2.92 4.67
C MET A 194 19.49 -3.22 4.03
N TYR A 195 19.50 -4.00 2.93
CA TYR A 195 20.72 -4.33 2.18
C TYR A 195 21.42 -3.08 1.62
N HIS A 196 20.65 -2.10 1.18
CA HIS A 196 21.17 -0.82 0.67
C HIS A 196 21.41 0.24 1.77
N HIS A 197 21.32 -0.11 3.05
CA HIS A 197 21.54 0.76 4.22
C HIS A 197 20.60 1.97 4.30
N ILE A 198 19.41 1.90 3.70
CA ILE A 198 18.38 2.93 3.82
C ILE A 198 17.64 2.80 5.16
N ILE A 199 17.39 1.56 5.60
CA ILE A 199 16.83 1.29 6.93
C ILE A 199 17.98 1.26 7.96
N ASN A 200 18.19 2.39 8.61
CA ASN A 200 19.07 2.51 9.79
C ASN A 200 18.30 2.14 11.08
N LYS A 201 18.97 2.19 12.24
CA LYS A 201 18.35 1.84 13.53
C LYS A 201 17.16 2.73 13.89
N GLU A 202 17.21 4.01 13.53
CA GLU A 202 16.16 4.99 13.83
C GLU A 202 14.91 4.72 12.98
N VAL A 203 15.09 4.50 11.68
CA VAL A 203 14.04 4.10 10.73
C VAL A 203 13.43 2.76 11.15
N LEU A 204 14.25 1.80 11.56
CA LEU A 204 13.77 0.50 12.03
C LEU A 204 12.88 0.65 13.27
N LEU A 205 13.32 1.44 14.25
CA LEU A 205 12.58 1.67 15.49
C LEU A 205 11.29 2.45 15.23
N ALA A 206 11.34 3.52 14.44
CA ALA A 206 10.17 4.28 14.05
C ALA A 206 9.16 3.39 13.29
N GLY A 207 9.61 2.66 12.27
CA GLY A 207 8.80 1.73 11.50
C GLY A 207 8.17 0.62 12.35
N ALA A 208 8.90 0.08 13.32
CA ALA A 208 8.37 -0.90 14.26
C ALA A 208 7.29 -0.32 15.18
N ILE A 209 7.48 0.88 15.73
CA ILE A 209 6.51 1.53 16.63
C ILE A 209 5.22 1.90 15.87
N VAL A 210 5.36 2.53 14.70
CA VAL A 210 4.21 2.83 13.83
C VAL A 210 3.52 1.52 13.41
N GLY A 211 4.31 0.49 13.09
CA GLY A 211 3.83 -0.85 12.78
C GLY A 211 3.00 -1.48 13.91
N LEU A 212 3.48 -1.41 15.16
CA LEU A 212 2.74 -1.91 16.33
C LEU A 212 1.41 -1.17 16.53
N GLY A 213 1.40 0.17 16.40
CA GLY A 213 0.15 0.94 16.43
C GLY A 213 -0.83 0.49 15.34
N SER A 214 -0.29 0.18 14.14
CA SER A 214 -1.12 -0.21 13.00
C SER A 214 -1.76 -1.58 13.10
N VAL A 215 -1.23 -2.50 13.92
CA VAL A 215 -1.82 -3.82 14.17
C VAL A 215 -3.23 -3.69 14.74
N MET A 216 -3.38 -2.82 15.75
CA MET A 216 -4.68 -2.51 16.34
C MET A 216 -5.56 -1.79 15.31
N GLY A 217 -4.98 -0.82 14.58
CA GLY A 217 -5.70 -0.04 13.58
C GLY A 217 -6.33 -0.89 12.49
N VAL A 218 -5.54 -1.80 11.88
CA VAL A 218 -6.03 -2.70 10.82
C VAL A 218 -7.15 -3.59 11.34
N SER A 219 -7.01 -4.09 12.57
CA SER A 219 -8.03 -4.94 13.20
C SER A 219 -9.37 -4.19 13.33
N ILE A 220 -9.34 -2.94 13.80
CA ILE A 220 -10.52 -2.07 13.92
C ILE A 220 -11.09 -1.74 12.53
N GLY A 221 -10.22 -1.39 11.57
CA GLY A 221 -10.60 -1.08 10.20
C GLY A 221 -11.36 -2.22 9.53
N ILE A 222 -10.82 -3.43 9.55
CA ILE A 222 -11.42 -4.62 8.91
C ILE A 222 -12.65 -5.12 9.67
N LYS A 223 -12.61 -5.16 11.01
CA LYS A 223 -13.68 -5.77 11.81
C LYS A 223 -14.89 -4.86 11.96
N TRP A 224 -14.68 -3.57 12.21
CA TRP A 224 -15.73 -2.66 12.64
C TRP A 224 -16.05 -1.59 11.61
N ILE A 225 -15.05 -0.94 11.01
CA ILE A 225 -15.31 0.24 10.17
C ILE A 225 -15.70 -0.14 8.74
N MET A 226 -15.02 -1.10 8.13
CA MET A 226 -15.23 -1.48 6.73
C MET A 226 -16.69 -1.88 6.43
N GLY A 227 -17.38 -2.50 7.39
CA GLY A 227 -18.78 -2.90 7.24
C GLY A 227 -19.79 -1.75 7.30
N LEU A 228 -19.40 -0.60 7.86
CA LEU A 228 -20.26 0.57 8.07
C LEU A 228 -20.17 1.57 6.90
N LEU A 229 -19.18 1.44 6.03
CA LEU A 229 -18.93 2.39 4.95
C LEU A 229 -19.72 2.03 3.69
N ASN A 230 -20.55 2.97 3.25
CA ASN A 230 -21.17 2.93 1.94
C ASN A 230 -20.16 3.31 0.84
N GLU A 231 -20.42 2.91 -0.40
CA GLU A 231 -19.57 3.22 -1.58
C GLU A 231 -19.20 4.70 -1.70
N LYS A 232 -20.16 5.61 -1.42
CA LYS A 232 -19.91 7.07 -1.42
C LYS A 232 -18.91 7.49 -0.34
N MET A 233 -19.03 6.96 0.88
CA MET A 233 -18.15 7.30 1.99
C MET A 233 -16.74 6.75 1.76
N HIS A 234 -16.64 5.51 1.28
CA HIS A 234 -15.37 4.90 0.90
C HIS A 234 -14.65 5.76 -0.14
N LYS A 235 -15.37 6.25 -1.16
CA LYS A 235 -14.84 7.15 -2.18
C LYS A 235 -14.36 8.49 -1.64
N ILE A 236 -15.15 9.14 -0.78
CA ILE A 236 -14.78 10.45 -0.23
C ILE A 236 -13.53 10.32 0.65
N LEU A 237 -13.47 9.28 1.50
CA LEU A 237 -12.36 9.07 2.41
C LEU A 237 -11.04 8.79 1.66
N ILE A 238 -11.06 7.91 0.66
CA ILE A 238 -9.83 7.59 -0.10
C ILE A 238 -9.34 8.81 -0.91
N LEU A 239 -10.26 9.59 -1.50
CA LEU A 239 -9.89 10.83 -2.21
C LEU A 239 -9.35 11.90 -1.25
N GLY A 240 -9.88 11.99 -0.02
CA GLY A 240 -9.35 12.87 1.01
C GLY A 240 -7.92 12.48 1.41
N VAL A 241 -7.67 11.19 1.57
CA VAL A 241 -6.31 10.66 1.81
C VAL A 241 -5.37 11.01 0.66
N TYR A 242 -5.82 10.84 -0.58
CA TYR A 242 -5.01 11.14 -1.77
C TYR A 242 -4.70 12.63 -1.86
N GLY A 243 -5.70 13.49 -1.64
CA GLY A 243 -5.53 14.94 -1.64
C GLY A 243 -4.56 15.42 -0.56
N LEU A 244 -4.70 14.95 0.68
CA LEU A 244 -3.80 15.30 1.78
C LEU A 244 -2.36 14.87 1.47
N SER A 245 -2.17 13.64 1.01
CA SER A 245 -0.88 13.09 0.62
C SER A 245 -0.20 13.93 -0.47
N LEU A 246 -0.96 14.28 -1.51
CA LEU A 246 -0.48 15.09 -2.63
C LEU A 246 -0.08 16.50 -2.17
N LEU A 247 -0.90 17.15 -1.34
CA LEU A 247 -0.61 18.50 -0.83
C LEU A 247 0.70 18.54 -0.05
N ILE A 248 0.93 17.57 0.84
CA ILE A 248 2.14 17.53 1.67
C ILE A 248 3.38 17.30 0.78
N VAL A 249 3.32 16.37 -0.17
CA VAL A 249 4.46 16.07 -1.05
C VAL A 249 4.75 17.25 -1.97
N LEU A 250 3.73 17.89 -2.55
CA LEU A 250 3.93 19.08 -3.39
C LEU A 250 4.51 20.25 -2.58
N TYR A 251 4.02 20.47 -1.36
CA TYR A 251 4.58 21.50 -0.48
C TYR A 251 6.08 21.28 -0.28
N LYS A 252 6.50 20.06 0.08
CA LYS A 252 7.93 19.73 0.29
C LYS A 252 8.78 19.77 -0.98
N LEU A 253 8.15 19.59 -2.15
CA LEU A 253 8.83 19.62 -3.44
C LEU A 253 9.21 21.05 -3.85
N PHE A 254 8.37 22.03 -3.51
CA PHE A 254 8.53 23.43 -3.89
C PHE A 254 9.06 24.34 -2.76
N PHE A 255 8.95 23.94 -1.49
CA PHE A 255 9.35 24.69 -0.30
C PHE A 255 10.17 23.83 0.66
#